data_AF-A0A7V7CS29-F1
#
_entry.id   AF-A0A7V7CS29-F1
#
_cell.length_a   1.000
_cell.length_b   1.000
_cell.length_c   1.000
_cell.angle_alpha   90.00
_cell.angle_beta   90.00
_cell.angle_gamma   90.00
#
_symmetry.space_group_name_H-M   'P 1'
#
loop_
_entity.id
_entity.type
_entity.pdbx_description
1 polymer ?
#
loop_
_entity_poly.entity_id
_entity_poly.type
_entity_poly.pdbx_seq_one_letter_code
_entity_poly.pdbx_strand_id
1 'polypeptide(L)'
;MVDLKSKNWRELIKPKRIELDQESYTGSYGKFVCEPLERGFGITIGNSLRRILLSSLQGSAIVSVKCDGVLHEFSTIAGVLEDMTDIVLNLKEVRLKLVDAEEAVIHLRKQGQGEAAAGDIESDGSVEILNPEQHIATLNEEGKLDLEMVVRVGKGYSPAERNKTPDMPLGVIAIDAAFSCIQRVNYRITNARVGQITDYDKLTLEVWTDGSVTPEDAVAFAAKILKEQMNPFINFEEEPEPEVEEEEEEKEKLNDNLFRPVSELELSVRSANCLQNAKITLIGELVQKTESEMLKTKNFGRKSLNEIKAILDEMGLSLGMKLNKFPAVHETEEGEYDEESYEEVFPGDNDEEDTVYDDENDSEITEESDTEEEEKLDSKDGYERG
;
A
#
# COMPACT_ATOMS: atom_id res chain seq x y z
N MET A 1 29.38 12.39 -13.46
CA MET A 1 29.93 12.44 -12.09
C MET A 1 28.70 12.48 -11.19
N VAL A 2 28.33 11.35 -10.60
CA VAL A 2 27.11 11.27 -9.76
C VAL A 2 27.28 12.22 -8.59
N ASP A 3 26.32 13.13 -8.39
CA ASP A 3 26.34 14.06 -7.27
C ASP A 3 26.43 13.26 -5.96
N LEU A 4 27.46 13.54 -5.13
CA LEU A 4 27.67 12.88 -3.84
C LEU A 4 26.46 13.02 -2.92
N LYS A 5 25.65 14.07 -3.08
CA LYS A 5 24.40 14.22 -2.33
C LYS A 5 23.38 13.14 -2.73
N SER A 6 23.25 12.86 -4.02
CA SER A 6 22.28 11.88 -4.55
C SER A 6 22.55 10.44 -4.11
N LYS A 7 23.78 10.12 -3.70
CA LYS A 7 24.11 8.80 -3.13
C LYS A 7 23.31 8.47 -1.86
N ASN A 8 22.97 9.49 -1.04
CA ASN A 8 22.29 9.28 0.23
C ASN A 8 20.90 8.62 0.09
N TRP A 9 20.24 8.76 -1.07
CA TRP A 9 18.92 8.15 -1.33
C TRP A 9 18.88 7.20 -2.54
N ARG A 10 19.97 7.10 -3.32
CA ARG A 10 20.08 6.18 -4.47
C ARG A 10 20.68 4.83 -4.13
N GLU A 11 21.50 4.75 -3.06
CA GLU A 11 22.09 3.49 -2.62
C GLU A 11 21.13 2.63 -1.79
N LEU A 12 20.00 3.20 -1.35
CA LEU A 12 18.96 2.47 -0.61
C LEU A 12 18.12 1.62 -1.56
N ILE A 13 17.76 0.41 -1.12
CA ILE A 13 16.83 -0.44 -1.86
C ILE A 13 15.45 0.23 -1.90
N LYS A 14 14.86 0.27 -3.09
CA LYS A 14 13.51 0.79 -3.29
C LYS A 14 12.58 -0.38 -3.65
N PRO A 15 11.44 -0.53 -2.97
CA PRO A 15 10.46 -1.54 -3.35
C PRO A 15 9.87 -1.17 -4.72
N LYS A 16 9.80 -2.14 -5.63
CA LYS A 16 9.33 -1.90 -7.01
C LYS A 16 7.82 -1.66 -7.10
N ARG A 17 7.05 -2.35 -6.25
CA ARG A 17 5.59 -2.25 -6.19
C ARG A 17 5.08 -2.71 -4.84
N ILE A 18 3.85 -2.29 -4.52
CA ILE A 18 3.06 -2.86 -3.44
C ILE A 18 2.23 -4.00 -4.05
N GLU A 19 2.25 -5.16 -3.43
CA GLU A 19 1.44 -6.32 -3.85
C GLU A 19 0.15 -6.35 -3.03
N LEU A 20 -0.99 -6.32 -3.71
CA LEU A 20 -2.30 -6.53 -3.09
C LEU A 20 -2.62 -8.02 -3.08
N ASP A 21 -2.97 -8.55 -1.91
CA ASP A 21 -3.49 -9.90 -1.72
C ASP A 21 -4.93 -9.98 -2.24
N GLN A 22 -5.06 -10.28 -3.54
CA GLN A 22 -6.33 -10.34 -4.27
C GLN A 22 -7.29 -11.41 -3.74
N GLU A 23 -6.78 -12.47 -3.08
CA GLU A 23 -7.63 -13.54 -2.54
C GLU A 23 -8.44 -13.04 -1.33
N SER A 24 -7.80 -12.22 -0.51
CA SER A 24 -8.41 -11.64 0.69
C SER A 24 -9.16 -10.33 0.43
N TYR A 25 -8.92 -9.69 -0.73
CA TYR A 25 -9.44 -8.37 -1.03
C TYR A 25 -10.98 -8.34 -1.10
N THR A 26 -11.55 -7.39 -0.39
CA THR A 26 -12.95 -7.01 -0.51
C THR A 26 -13.05 -5.50 -0.71
N GLY A 27 -14.21 -5.00 -1.15
CA GLY A 27 -14.42 -3.56 -1.30
C GLY A 27 -14.19 -2.75 -0.01
N SER A 28 -14.19 -3.41 1.15
CA SER A 28 -13.98 -2.81 2.48
C SER A 28 -12.72 -3.32 3.22
N TYR A 29 -11.95 -4.25 2.64
CA TYR A 29 -10.73 -4.78 3.25
C TYR A 29 -9.64 -5.02 2.21
N GLY A 30 -8.41 -4.58 2.52
CA GLY A 30 -7.24 -4.81 1.69
C GLY A 30 -6.01 -5.16 2.50
N LYS A 31 -5.26 -6.14 2.02
CA LYS A 31 -3.96 -6.55 2.58
C LYS A 31 -2.85 -6.30 1.57
N PHE A 32 -1.93 -5.44 1.95
CA PHE A 32 -0.86 -4.91 1.13
C PHE A 32 0.49 -5.41 1.64
N VAL A 33 1.31 -5.92 0.74
CA VAL A 33 2.67 -6.39 1.04
C VAL A 33 3.67 -5.51 0.30
N CYS A 34 4.62 -4.97 1.04
CA CYS A 34 5.71 -4.16 0.51
C CYS A 34 7.06 -4.75 0.95
N GLU A 35 7.81 -5.27 -0.02
CA GLU A 35 9.16 -5.80 0.14
C GLU A 35 9.96 -5.64 -1.16
N PRO A 36 11.29 -5.54 -1.09
CA PRO A 36 12.12 -5.37 0.11
C PRO A 36 12.19 -3.90 0.58
N LEU A 37 12.24 -3.71 1.89
CA LEU A 37 12.50 -2.42 2.54
C LEU A 37 13.81 -2.48 3.33
N GLU A 38 14.52 -1.37 3.43
CA GLU A 38 15.68 -1.27 4.32
C GLU A 38 15.31 -1.59 5.76
N ARG A 39 16.27 -2.13 6.52
CA ARG A 39 16.04 -2.50 7.92
C ARG A 39 15.56 -1.30 8.74
N GLY A 40 14.44 -1.47 9.44
CA GLY A 40 13.80 -0.43 10.24
C GLY A 40 12.82 0.46 9.47
N PHE A 41 12.89 0.50 8.14
CA PHE A 41 11.94 1.27 7.33
C PHE A 41 10.53 0.67 7.40
N GLY A 42 10.41 -0.65 7.60
CA GLY A 42 9.10 -1.30 7.79
C GLY A 42 8.34 -0.68 8.97
N ILE A 43 9.02 -0.45 10.10
CA ILE A 43 8.44 0.14 11.31
C ILE A 43 8.05 1.60 11.05
N THR A 44 8.98 2.38 10.49
CA THR A 44 8.76 3.80 10.24
C THR A 44 7.60 4.03 9.27
N ILE A 45 7.58 3.32 8.14
CA ILE A 45 6.54 3.45 7.11
C ILE A 45 5.21 2.90 7.65
N GLY A 46 5.20 1.71 8.23
CA GLY A 46 3.99 1.07 8.76
C GLY A 46 3.30 1.92 9.83
N ASN A 47 4.06 2.41 10.81
CA ASN A 47 3.51 3.28 11.86
C ASN A 47 3.02 4.63 11.30
N SER A 48 3.77 5.24 10.38
CA SER A 48 3.40 6.52 9.76
C SER A 48 2.10 6.40 8.96
N LEU A 49 1.99 5.37 8.11
CA LEU A 49 0.78 5.12 7.32
C LEU A 49 -0.40 4.81 8.23
N ARG A 50 -0.24 3.96 9.25
CA ARG A 50 -1.30 3.67 10.23
C ARG A 50 -1.85 4.94 10.88
N ARG A 51 -0.97 5.84 11.32
CA ARG A 51 -1.38 7.11 11.94
C ARG A 51 -2.14 8.02 10.97
N ILE A 52 -1.68 8.11 9.73
CA ILE A 52 -2.31 8.97 8.71
C ILE A 52 -3.69 8.41 8.32
N LEU A 53 -3.77 7.11 8.06
CA LEU A 53 -5.02 6.41 7.72
C LEU A 53 -6.11 6.66 8.77
N LEU A 54 -5.78 6.55 10.06
CA LEU A 54 -6.75 6.70 11.15
C LEU A 54 -7.13 8.15 11.49
N SER A 55 -6.37 9.15 11.01
CA SER A 55 -6.54 10.54 11.49
C SER A 55 -6.83 11.58 10.41
N SER A 56 -6.32 11.37 9.20
CA SER A 56 -6.14 12.45 8.22
C SER A 56 -6.96 12.27 6.95
N LEU A 57 -7.54 11.10 6.73
CA LEU A 57 -8.43 10.90 5.59
C LEU A 57 -9.75 11.63 5.80
N GLN A 58 -10.30 12.14 4.70
CA GLN A 58 -11.58 12.80 4.69
C GLN A 58 -12.70 11.77 4.57
N GLY A 59 -13.76 11.98 5.34
CA GLY A 59 -14.98 11.19 5.29
C GLY A 59 -16.20 12.05 5.54
N SER A 60 -17.38 11.44 5.48
CA SER A 60 -18.66 12.12 5.60
C SER A 60 -19.40 11.64 6.85
N ALA A 61 -20.02 12.56 7.59
CA ALA A 61 -20.80 12.23 8.78
C ALA A 61 -21.94 13.22 9.02
N ILE A 62 -22.98 12.77 9.74
CA ILE A 62 -24.10 13.61 10.17
C ILE A 62 -23.61 14.53 11.30
N VAL A 63 -23.74 15.84 11.13
CA VAL A 63 -23.28 16.85 12.11
C VAL A 63 -24.40 17.45 12.94
N SER A 64 -25.64 17.41 12.43
CA SER A 64 -26.80 17.87 13.16
C SER A 64 -28.08 17.21 12.66
N VAL A 65 -29.03 17.06 13.56
CA VAL A 65 -30.38 16.57 13.29
C VAL A 65 -31.42 17.54 13.83
N LYS A 66 -32.53 17.67 13.13
CA LYS A 66 -33.71 18.40 13.56
C LYS A 66 -34.90 17.48 13.39
N CYS A 67 -35.67 17.31 14.46
CA CYS A 67 -36.88 16.50 14.47
C CYS A 67 -38.10 17.38 14.71
N ASP A 68 -39.17 17.17 13.95
CA ASP A 68 -40.43 17.89 14.17
C ASP A 68 -40.98 17.61 15.58
N GLY A 69 -41.38 18.67 16.29
CA GLY A 69 -41.90 18.58 17.66
C GLY A 69 -40.88 18.31 18.79
N VAL A 70 -39.59 18.15 18.48
CA VAL A 70 -38.52 17.92 19.47
C VAL A 70 -37.64 19.16 19.63
N LEU A 71 -37.39 19.57 20.87
CA LEU A 71 -36.59 20.77 21.18
C LEU A 71 -35.15 20.43 21.63
N HIS A 72 -34.94 19.25 22.20
CA HIS A 72 -33.67 18.80 22.76
C HIS A 72 -33.53 17.27 22.71
N GLU A 73 -32.32 16.77 22.84
CA GLU A 73 -31.93 15.36 22.70
C GLU A 73 -32.55 14.39 23.73
N PHE A 74 -33.00 14.89 24.88
CA PHE A 74 -33.62 14.08 25.94
C PHE A 74 -35.15 13.92 25.79
N SER A 75 -35.71 14.25 24.63
CA SER A 75 -37.16 14.19 24.41
C SER A 75 -37.59 12.83 23.88
N THR A 76 -38.80 12.42 24.24
CA THR A 76 -39.47 11.27 23.61
C THR A 76 -40.34 11.75 22.45
N ILE A 77 -40.49 10.90 21.43
CA ILE A 77 -41.32 11.17 20.26
C ILE A 77 -42.58 10.31 20.36
N ALA A 78 -43.76 10.95 20.30
CA ALA A 78 -45.01 10.22 20.40
C ALA A 78 -45.18 9.23 19.23
N GLY A 79 -45.39 7.96 19.56
CA GLY A 79 -45.59 6.90 18.57
C GLY A 79 -44.31 6.28 17.99
N VAL A 80 -43.14 6.66 18.52
CA VAL A 80 -41.85 6.03 18.24
C VAL A 80 -41.39 5.27 19.49
N LEU A 81 -40.77 4.10 19.30
CA LEU A 81 -40.30 3.26 20.40
C LEU A 81 -39.03 3.83 21.06
N GLU A 82 -38.08 4.27 20.25
CA GLU A 82 -36.80 4.86 20.62
C GLU A 82 -36.96 6.33 21.03
N ASP A 83 -36.12 6.80 21.95
CA ASP A 83 -36.04 8.23 22.27
C ASP A 83 -35.09 8.98 21.31
N MET A 84 -35.05 10.31 21.41
CA MET A 84 -34.20 11.11 20.53
C MET A 84 -32.70 10.84 20.75
N THR A 85 -32.27 10.37 21.93
CA THR A 85 -30.88 10.02 22.21
C THR A 85 -30.51 8.72 21.49
N ASP A 86 -31.37 7.70 21.57
CA ASP A 86 -31.21 6.44 20.85
C ASP A 86 -31.18 6.67 19.33
N ILE A 87 -32.07 7.52 18.81
CA ILE A 87 -32.06 7.92 17.39
C ILE A 87 -30.73 8.59 17.03
N VAL A 88 -30.23 9.52 17.86
CA VAL A 88 -28.93 10.17 17.60
C VAL A 88 -27.79 9.14 17.58
N LEU A 89 -27.79 8.14 18.45
CA LEU A 89 -26.79 7.07 18.45
C LEU A 89 -26.88 6.23 17.18
N ASN A 90 -28.08 5.83 16.78
CA ASN A 90 -28.31 5.06 15.55
C ASN A 90 -27.88 5.84 14.30
N LEU A 91 -28.13 7.16 14.27
CA LEU A 91 -27.72 8.04 13.18
C LEU A 91 -26.20 8.15 13.04
N LYS A 92 -25.43 8.01 14.12
CA LYS A 92 -23.96 7.99 14.07
C LYS A 92 -23.40 6.72 13.43
N GLU A 93 -24.15 5.62 13.46
CA GLU A 93 -23.76 4.36 12.83
C GLU A 93 -24.05 4.32 11.32
N VAL A 94 -24.80 5.31 10.79
CA VAL A 94 -25.07 5.42 9.37
C VAL A 94 -23.81 5.86 8.61
N ARG A 95 -23.43 5.06 7.62
CA ARG A 95 -22.27 5.27 6.75
C ARG A 95 -22.72 5.97 5.48
N LEU A 96 -22.08 7.09 5.20
CA LEU A 96 -22.48 8.03 4.16
C LEU A 96 -21.28 8.34 3.28
N LYS A 97 -21.55 8.66 2.03
CA LYS A 97 -20.59 9.24 1.12
C LYS A 97 -21.21 10.44 0.42
N LEU A 98 -20.66 11.63 0.68
CA LEU A 98 -21.00 12.83 -0.10
C LEU A 98 -20.34 12.75 -1.48
N VAL A 99 -21.12 13.08 -2.51
CA VAL A 99 -20.68 13.17 -3.91
C VAL A 99 -20.61 14.64 -4.29
N ASP A 100 -19.41 15.12 -4.62
CA ASP A 100 -19.15 16.47 -5.16
C ASP A 100 -19.72 17.65 -4.35
N ALA A 101 -19.84 17.51 -3.03
CA ALA A 101 -20.27 18.57 -2.12
C ALA A 101 -19.57 18.49 -0.75
N GLU A 102 -19.38 19.63 -0.10
CA GLU A 102 -18.84 19.70 1.27
C GLU A 102 -19.92 19.55 2.35
N GLU A 103 -21.17 19.88 2.01
CA GLU A 103 -22.33 19.83 2.89
C GLU A 103 -23.59 19.49 2.09
N ALA A 104 -24.46 18.65 2.65
CA ALA A 104 -25.78 18.37 2.09
C ALA A 104 -26.81 18.19 3.21
N VAL A 105 -28.08 18.48 2.89
CA VAL A 105 -29.22 18.22 3.77
C VAL A 105 -29.96 17.00 3.23
N ILE A 106 -30.31 16.08 4.12
CA ILE A 106 -31.05 14.85 3.82
C ILE A 106 -32.26 14.75 4.76
N HIS A 107 -33.29 14.05 4.32
CA HIS A 107 -34.54 13.92 5.06
C HIS A 107 -34.92 12.46 5.30
N LEU A 108 -35.46 12.16 6.47
CA LEU A 108 -36.10 10.87 6.75
C LEU A 108 -37.56 11.12 7.14
N ARG A 109 -38.49 10.66 6.31
CA ARG A 109 -39.93 10.82 6.54
C ARG A 109 -40.60 9.45 6.56
N LYS A 110 -41.10 9.06 7.73
CA LYS A 110 -41.83 7.80 7.90
C LYS A 110 -43.12 8.05 8.68
N GLN A 111 -44.19 7.39 8.27
CA GLN A 111 -45.49 7.45 8.94
C GLN A 111 -46.15 6.07 8.96
N GLY A 112 -46.81 5.76 10.07
CA GLY A 112 -47.50 4.50 10.28
C GLY A 112 -46.58 3.41 10.81
N GLN A 113 -47.16 2.24 11.06
CA GLN A 113 -46.45 1.13 11.70
C GLN A 113 -45.31 0.60 10.83
N GLY A 114 -44.11 0.50 11.39
CA GLY A 114 -42.96 -0.10 10.72
C GLY A 114 -41.61 0.38 11.24
N GLU A 115 -40.56 -0.25 10.74
CA GLU A 115 -39.17 0.14 10.99
C GLU A 115 -38.77 1.25 10.00
N ALA A 116 -38.04 2.24 10.50
CA ALA A 116 -37.37 3.28 9.73
C ALA A 116 -35.88 2.94 9.70
N ALA A 117 -35.38 2.59 8.51
CA ALA A 117 -33.98 2.25 8.28
C ALA A 117 -33.27 3.36 7.51
N ALA A 118 -31.93 3.32 7.47
CA ALA A 118 -31.13 4.28 6.71
C ALA A 118 -31.49 4.29 5.21
N GLY A 119 -31.94 3.17 4.65
CA GLY A 119 -32.41 3.09 3.27
C GLY A 119 -33.69 3.89 2.98
N ASP A 120 -34.44 4.32 4.00
CA ASP A 120 -35.62 5.18 3.86
C ASP A 120 -35.25 6.68 3.78
N ILE A 121 -33.98 7.04 3.94
CA ILE A 121 -33.52 8.43 3.86
C ILE A 121 -33.61 8.92 2.42
N GLU A 122 -34.31 10.03 2.24
CA GLU A 122 -34.42 10.78 1.00
C GLU A 122 -33.16 11.65 0.82
N SER A 123 -32.36 11.32 -0.20
CA SER A 123 -31.24 12.15 -0.67
C SER A 123 -31.47 12.61 -2.11
N ASP A 124 -31.08 13.85 -2.41
CA ASP A 124 -31.17 14.44 -3.76
C ASP A 124 -30.08 13.91 -4.72
N GLY A 125 -29.51 12.73 -4.44
CA GLY A 125 -28.36 12.16 -5.15
C GLY A 125 -26.99 12.73 -4.76
N SER A 126 -26.95 13.70 -3.85
CA SER A 126 -25.72 14.27 -3.28
C SER A 126 -25.07 13.40 -2.21
N VAL A 127 -25.84 12.47 -1.61
CA VAL A 127 -25.39 11.58 -0.54
C VAL A 127 -25.76 10.14 -0.91
N GLU A 128 -24.75 9.28 -0.93
CA GLU A 128 -24.89 7.84 -1.05
C GLU A 128 -24.85 7.19 0.34
N ILE A 129 -25.78 6.26 0.58
CA ILE A 129 -25.91 5.54 1.86
C ILE A 129 -25.33 4.15 1.67
N LEU A 130 -24.31 3.82 2.48
CA LEU A 130 -23.51 2.61 2.28
C LEU A 130 -24.02 1.41 3.08
N ASN A 131 -24.80 1.64 4.14
CA ASN A 131 -25.46 0.62 4.97
C ASN A 131 -26.97 0.90 5.08
N PRO A 132 -27.75 0.69 4.00
CA PRO A 132 -29.20 0.98 3.99
C PRO A 132 -30.01 0.17 5.02
N GLU A 133 -29.47 -0.94 5.49
CA GLU A 133 -30.05 -1.81 6.51
C GLU A 133 -29.94 -1.27 7.95
N GLN A 134 -29.18 -0.20 8.18
CA GLN A 134 -28.99 0.36 9.51
C GLN A 134 -30.32 0.81 10.11
N HIS A 135 -30.69 0.25 11.25
CA HIS A 135 -31.89 0.62 12.00
C HIS A 135 -31.75 2.04 12.55
N ILE A 136 -32.81 2.85 12.43
CA ILE A 136 -32.87 4.20 13.01
C ILE A 136 -33.93 4.25 14.10
N ALA A 137 -35.17 3.84 13.80
CA ALA A 137 -36.29 3.90 14.74
C ALA A 137 -37.43 2.96 14.34
N THR A 138 -38.30 2.64 15.30
CA THR A 138 -39.49 1.80 15.13
C THR A 138 -40.75 2.60 15.47
N LEU A 139 -41.69 2.65 14.53
CA LEU A 139 -42.93 3.42 14.64
C LEU A 139 -44.14 2.49 14.88
N ASN A 140 -45.09 2.97 15.69
CA ASN A 140 -46.41 2.35 15.86
C ASN A 140 -47.42 2.88 14.81
N GLU A 141 -48.68 2.42 14.87
CA GLU A 141 -49.72 2.78 13.88
C GLU A 141 -49.98 4.29 13.75
N GLU A 142 -49.82 5.06 14.82
CA GLU A 142 -50.02 6.52 14.85
C GLU A 142 -48.70 7.31 14.79
N GLY A 143 -47.55 6.62 14.72
CA GLY A 143 -46.22 7.21 14.73
C GLY A 143 -45.95 8.02 13.46
N LYS A 144 -45.31 9.18 13.65
CA LYS A 144 -44.77 10.01 12.57
C LYS A 144 -43.36 10.44 12.95
N LEU A 145 -42.40 10.18 12.06
CA LEU A 145 -41.01 10.59 12.19
C LEU A 145 -40.65 11.46 10.98
N ASP A 146 -40.18 12.68 11.26
CA ASP A 146 -39.71 13.65 10.25
C ASP A 146 -38.40 14.24 10.74
N LEU A 147 -37.29 13.74 10.19
CA LEU A 147 -35.95 14.17 10.50
C LEU A 147 -35.36 14.95 9.32
N GLU A 148 -34.75 16.08 9.63
CA GLU A 148 -33.88 16.84 8.74
C GLU A 148 -32.46 16.76 9.29
N MET A 149 -31.53 16.24 8.49
CA MET A 149 -30.16 15.97 8.91
C MET A 149 -29.19 16.69 7.99
N VAL A 150 -28.12 17.23 8.57
CA VAL A 150 -27.03 17.87 7.82
C VAL A 150 -25.84 16.94 7.82
N VAL A 151 -25.35 16.61 6.64
CA VAL A 151 -24.14 15.82 6.42
C VAL A 151 -23.03 16.75 5.97
N ARG A 152 -21.82 16.58 6.51
CA ARG A 152 -20.63 17.32 6.08
C ARG A 152 -19.47 16.40 5.77
N VAL A 153 -18.56 16.87 4.92
CA VAL A 153 -17.22 16.31 4.79
C VAL A 153 -16.33 16.90 5.88
N GLY A 154 -15.55 16.04 6.53
CA GLY A 154 -14.62 16.44 7.58
C GLY A 154 -13.46 15.47 7.68
N LYS A 155 -12.66 15.64 8.75
CA LYS A 155 -11.56 14.73 9.07
C LYS A 155 -11.53 14.43 10.56
N GLY A 156 -11.12 13.22 10.91
CA GLY A 156 -11.02 12.77 12.29
C GLY A 156 -12.35 12.87 13.03
N TYR A 157 -12.31 13.40 14.26
CA TYR A 157 -13.47 13.52 15.14
C TYR A 157 -13.77 14.98 15.46
N SER A 158 -15.04 15.37 15.35
CA SER A 158 -15.54 16.69 15.75
C SER A 158 -16.60 16.53 16.85
N PRO A 159 -16.38 17.05 18.07
CA PRO A 159 -17.39 17.03 19.11
C PRO A 159 -18.59 17.92 18.75
N ALA A 160 -19.76 17.63 19.33
CA ALA A 160 -21.00 18.33 19.06
C ALA A 160 -20.89 19.86 19.24
N GLU A 161 -20.13 20.33 20.23
CA GLU A 161 -19.89 21.76 20.49
C GLU A 161 -19.28 22.50 19.30
N ARG A 162 -18.41 21.84 18.52
CA ARG A 162 -17.80 22.44 17.33
C ARG A 162 -18.73 22.50 16.14
N ASN A 163 -19.78 21.68 16.15
CA ASN A 163 -20.76 21.63 15.07
C ASN A 163 -21.91 22.64 15.29
N LYS A 164 -22.00 23.24 16.50
CA LYS A 164 -22.96 24.32 16.81
C LYS A 164 -22.55 25.60 16.09
N THR A 165 -23.49 26.19 15.34
CA THR A 165 -23.35 27.54 14.78
C THR A 165 -24.19 28.54 15.60
N PRO A 166 -23.79 29.82 15.68
CA PRO A 166 -24.56 30.84 16.41
C PRO A 166 -25.96 31.06 15.84
N ASP A 167 -26.13 30.74 14.55
CA ASP A 167 -27.31 30.99 13.74
C ASP A 167 -28.24 29.76 13.69
N MET A 168 -27.90 28.71 14.44
CA MET A 168 -28.62 27.45 14.44
C MET A 168 -30.05 27.64 15.00
N PRO A 169 -31.10 27.24 14.25
CA PRO A 169 -32.47 27.35 14.72
C PRO A 169 -32.73 26.55 16.00
N LEU A 170 -33.70 27.01 16.80
CA LEU A 170 -34.24 26.24 17.93
C LEU A 170 -34.77 24.89 17.44
N GLY A 171 -34.41 23.81 18.17
CA GLY A 171 -34.79 22.43 17.85
C GLY A 171 -33.80 21.68 16.96
N VAL A 172 -32.70 22.30 16.51
CA VAL A 172 -31.59 21.59 15.89
C VAL A 172 -30.63 21.09 16.98
N ILE A 173 -30.38 19.79 16.95
CA ILE A 173 -29.50 19.08 17.86
C ILE A 173 -28.18 18.84 17.12
N ALA A 174 -27.09 19.42 17.62
CA ALA A 174 -25.76 19.15 17.11
C ALA A 174 -25.29 17.78 17.63
N ILE A 175 -24.72 16.97 16.74
CA ILE A 175 -24.21 15.64 17.03
C ILE A 175 -22.69 15.66 16.84
N ASP A 176 -21.94 14.94 17.66
CA ASP A 176 -20.54 14.66 17.38
C ASP A 176 -20.38 13.79 16.14
N ALA A 177 -19.41 14.14 15.31
CA ALA A 177 -19.23 13.57 13.99
C ALA A 177 -17.87 12.87 13.90
N ALA A 178 -17.90 11.57 13.63
CA ALA A 178 -16.73 10.77 13.30
C ALA A 178 -16.61 10.68 11.77
N PHE A 179 -15.71 11.47 11.17
CA PHE A 179 -15.47 11.50 9.73
C PHE A 179 -14.46 10.44 9.26
N SER A 180 -14.13 9.45 10.10
CA SER A 180 -13.13 8.44 9.76
C SER A 180 -13.72 7.38 8.84
N CYS A 181 -13.26 7.35 7.58
CA CYS A 181 -13.57 6.29 6.63
C CYS A 181 -12.81 4.97 6.90
N ILE A 182 -11.86 5.00 7.84
CA ILE A 182 -11.05 3.84 8.24
C ILE A 182 -11.53 3.35 9.60
N GLN A 183 -11.87 2.06 9.66
CA GLN A 183 -12.33 1.40 10.89
C GLN A 183 -11.17 0.79 11.67
N ARG A 184 -10.23 0.18 10.95
CA ARG A 184 -9.11 -0.53 11.55
C ARG A 184 -7.92 -0.56 10.60
N VAL A 185 -6.73 -0.51 11.19
CA VAL A 185 -5.46 -0.71 10.49
C VAL A 185 -4.52 -1.53 11.36
N ASN A 186 -4.02 -2.64 10.81
CA ASN A 186 -2.95 -3.44 11.42
C ASN A 186 -1.74 -3.43 10.49
N TYR A 187 -0.55 -3.55 11.05
CA TYR A 187 0.62 -3.85 10.25
C TYR A 187 1.51 -4.86 10.96
N ARG A 188 2.21 -5.67 10.17
CA ARG A 188 3.18 -6.65 10.64
C ARG A 188 4.46 -6.51 9.84
N ILE A 189 5.59 -6.63 10.53
CA ILE A 189 6.91 -6.58 9.91
C ILE A 189 7.59 -7.92 10.11
N THR A 190 8.12 -8.46 9.02
CA THR A 190 8.88 -9.71 9.02
C THR A 190 10.15 -9.51 8.18
N ASN A 191 11.10 -10.43 8.26
CA ASN A 191 12.30 -10.34 7.44
C ASN A 191 12.04 -10.78 5.99
N ALA A 192 12.59 -10.04 5.04
CA ALA A 192 12.64 -10.37 3.62
C ALA A 192 14.08 -10.76 3.24
N ARG A 193 14.20 -11.70 2.29
CA ARG A 193 15.48 -12.12 1.72
C ARG A 193 15.62 -11.59 0.30
N VAL A 194 16.75 -10.92 0.03
CA VAL A 194 17.12 -10.46 -1.31
C VAL A 194 18.50 -11.04 -1.62
N GLY A 195 18.54 -12.01 -2.53
CA GLY A 195 19.77 -12.73 -2.87
C GLY A 195 20.41 -13.44 -1.66
N GLN A 196 21.58 -12.96 -1.24
CA GLN A 196 22.32 -13.49 -0.10
C GLN A 196 22.03 -12.76 1.23
N ILE A 197 21.38 -11.59 1.18
CA ILE A 197 21.09 -10.75 2.34
C ILE A 197 19.67 -11.09 2.86
N THR A 198 19.51 -11.23 4.17
CA THR A 198 18.27 -11.74 4.81
C THR A 198 17.65 -10.79 5.83
N ASP A 199 18.20 -9.59 6.02
CA ASP A 199 17.80 -8.64 7.06
C ASP A 199 17.05 -7.41 6.51
N TYR A 200 16.49 -7.50 5.30
CA TYR A 200 15.53 -6.52 4.80
C TYR A 200 14.17 -6.68 5.50
N ASP A 201 13.39 -5.61 5.55
CA ASP A 201 12.04 -5.63 6.09
C ASP A 201 11.01 -5.99 5.00
N LYS A 202 10.00 -6.76 5.38
CA LYS A 202 8.73 -6.96 4.66
C LYS A 202 7.63 -6.34 5.50
N LEU A 203 6.95 -5.32 4.96
CA LEU A 203 5.79 -4.70 5.60
C LEU A 203 4.51 -5.33 5.04
N THR A 204 3.73 -5.96 5.90
CA THR A 204 2.34 -6.36 5.60
C THR A 204 1.39 -5.37 6.29
N LEU A 205 0.56 -4.67 5.53
CA LEU A 205 -0.39 -3.68 6.00
C LEU A 205 -1.81 -4.16 5.69
N GLU A 206 -2.67 -4.24 6.70
CA GLU A 206 -4.06 -4.64 6.58
C GLU A 206 -4.97 -3.46 6.93
N VAL A 207 -5.89 -3.11 6.05
CA VAL A 207 -6.75 -1.92 6.14
C VAL A 207 -8.21 -2.31 6.00
N TRP A 208 -9.05 -1.88 6.95
CA TRP A 208 -10.50 -2.02 6.92
C TRP A 208 -11.15 -0.64 6.77
N THR A 209 -11.95 -0.48 5.72
CA THR A 209 -12.70 0.75 5.40
C THR A 209 -14.19 0.55 5.66
N ASP A 210 -14.91 1.64 5.82
CA ASP A 210 -16.37 1.63 5.98
C ASP A 210 -17.13 1.47 4.64
N GLY A 211 -16.41 1.45 3.52
CA GLY A 211 -16.92 1.39 2.14
C GLY A 211 -16.97 2.74 1.42
N SER A 212 -16.75 3.87 2.10
CA SER A 212 -16.76 5.20 1.48
C SER A 212 -15.54 5.42 0.58
N VAL A 213 -14.41 4.82 0.94
CA VAL A 213 -13.15 4.79 0.20
C VAL A 213 -12.68 3.35 0.03
N THR A 214 -12.08 3.04 -1.12
CA THR A 214 -11.47 1.73 -1.33
C THR A 214 -10.18 1.62 -0.48
N PRO A 215 -9.80 0.42 -0.01
CA PRO A 215 -8.55 0.24 0.72
C PRO A 215 -7.32 0.71 -0.07
N GLU A 216 -7.32 0.51 -1.40
CA GLU A 216 -6.23 0.94 -2.29
C GLU A 216 -6.09 2.47 -2.32
N ASP A 217 -7.20 3.17 -2.55
CA ASP A 217 -7.23 4.63 -2.57
C ASP A 217 -6.86 5.20 -1.20
N ALA A 218 -7.33 4.60 -0.11
CA ALA A 218 -7.00 5.02 1.25
C ALA A 218 -5.49 4.99 1.50
N VAL A 219 -4.81 3.90 1.12
CA VAL A 219 -3.34 3.78 1.25
C VAL A 219 -2.64 4.79 0.34
N ALA A 220 -3.12 4.98 -0.89
CA ALA A 220 -2.56 5.95 -1.82
C ALA A 220 -2.66 7.39 -1.29
N PHE A 221 -3.82 7.79 -0.76
CA PHE A 221 -4.02 9.10 -0.14
C PHE A 221 -3.13 9.26 1.09
N ALA A 222 -3.01 8.24 1.94
CA ALA A 222 -2.14 8.30 3.11
C ALA A 222 -0.67 8.46 2.73
N ALA A 223 -0.19 7.74 1.71
CA ALA A 223 1.17 7.88 1.18
C ALA A 223 1.41 9.27 0.58
N LYS A 224 0.42 9.82 -0.16
CA LYS A 224 0.49 11.17 -0.71
C LYS A 224 0.54 12.23 0.39
N ILE A 225 -0.29 12.10 1.42
CA ILE A 225 -0.26 12.99 2.59
C ILE A 225 1.12 12.94 3.26
N LEU A 226 1.67 11.74 3.49
CA LEU A 226 3.01 11.59 4.06
C LEU A 226 4.07 12.30 3.23
N LYS A 227 4.05 12.12 1.90
CA LYS A 227 4.98 12.80 0.98
C LYS A 227 4.87 14.33 1.12
N GLU A 228 3.66 14.87 1.06
CA GLU A 228 3.44 16.32 1.18
C GLU A 228 3.88 16.89 2.54
N GLN A 229 3.71 16.13 3.64
CA GLN A 229 4.18 16.53 4.96
C GLN A 229 5.71 16.48 5.09
N MET A 230 6.39 15.65 4.28
CA MET A 230 7.85 15.58 4.25
C MET A 230 8.49 16.67 3.37
N ASN A 231 7.77 17.18 2.36
CA ASN A 231 8.29 18.19 1.42
C ASN A 231 8.94 19.41 2.09
N PRO A 232 8.38 20.04 3.15
CA PRO A 232 9.00 21.19 3.81
C PRO A 232 10.34 20.89 4.49
N PHE A 233 10.63 19.63 4.80
CA PHE A 233 11.91 19.21 5.38
C PHE A 233 13.00 19.03 4.32
N ILE A 234 12.63 18.97 3.03
CA ILE A 234 13.56 18.95 1.91
C ILE A 234 13.99 20.40 1.65
N ASN A 235 15.20 20.74 2.09
CA ASN A 235 15.71 22.12 2.09
C ASN A 235 16.53 22.50 0.85
N PHE A 236 16.45 21.71 -0.22
CA PHE A 236 17.13 21.93 -1.49
C PHE A 236 16.15 21.78 -2.65
N GLU A 237 16.40 22.48 -3.75
CA GLU A 237 15.61 22.34 -4.97
C GLU A 237 15.82 20.94 -5.56
N GLU A 238 14.74 20.19 -5.69
CA GLU A 238 14.71 18.90 -6.34
C GLU A 238 14.80 19.16 -7.86
N GLU A 239 16.00 19.07 -8.43
CA GLU A 239 16.14 19.05 -9.89
C GLU A 239 15.42 17.79 -10.41
N PRO A 240 14.63 17.86 -11.50
CA PRO A 240 13.99 16.68 -12.07
C PRO A 240 15.08 15.66 -12.43
N GLU A 241 15.20 14.63 -11.61
CA GLU A 241 16.24 13.63 -11.78
C GLU A 241 15.95 12.85 -13.07
N PRO A 242 16.94 12.59 -13.94
CA PRO A 242 16.75 11.70 -15.06
C PRO A 242 16.32 10.33 -14.53
N GLU A 243 15.24 9.77 -15.08
CA GLU A 243 14.82 8.40 -14.81
C GLU A 243 16.03 7.51 -15.06
N VAL A 244 16.55 6.90 -13.99
CA VAL A 244 17.55 5.86 -14.12
C VAL A 244 16.76 4.69 -14.69
N GLU A 245 16.85 4.50 -16.01
CA GLU A 245 16.47 3.23 -16.64
C GLU A 245 17.12 2.16 -15.75
N GLU A 246 16.31 1.29 -15.15
CA GLU A 246 16.83 0.13 -14.47
C GLU A 246 17.76 -0.53 -15.49
N GLU A 247 19.07 -0.51 -15.22
CA GLU A 247 19.98 -1.45 -15.84
C GLU A 247 19.43 -2.80 -15.37
N GLU A 248 18.48 -3.36 -16.14
CA GLU A 248 18.29 -4.79 -16.22
C GLU A 248 19.71 -5.31 -16.27
N GLU A 249 20.17 -5.95 -15.19
CA GLU A 249 21.43 -6.66 -15.16
C GLU A 249 21.58 -7.25 -16.54
N GLU A 250 22.61 -6.85 -17.29
CA GLU A 250 22.89 -7.41 -18.59
C GLU A 250 23.03 -8.91 -18.38
N LYS A 251 21.91 -9.63 -18.45
CA LYS A 251 21.85 -10.93 -19.08
C LYS A 251 22.32 -10.57 -20.46
N GLU A 252 23.65 -10.62 -20.65
CA GLU A 252 24.30 -10.62 -21.96
C GLU A 252 23.34 -11.39 -22.83
N LYS A 253 22.65 -10.68 -23.74
CA LYS A 253 21.59 -11.28 -24.56
C LYS A 253 22.27 -12.44 -25.25
N LEU A 254 22.11 -13.64 -24.70
CA LEU A 254 22.75 -14.83 -25.22
C LEU A 254 22.10 -14.96 -26.59
N ASN A 255 22.87 -14.62 -27.63
CA ASN A 255 22.34 -14.46 -28.98
C ASN A 255 21.58 -15.75 -29.32
N ASP A 256 20.28 -15.66 -29.62
CA ASP A 256 19.41 -16.83 -29.85
C ASP A 256 19.98 -17.77 -30.94
N ASN A 257 20.86 -17.23 -31.80
CA ASN A 257 21.59 -17.97 -32.81
C ASN A 257 22.56 -19.03 -32.25
N LEU A 258 22.97 -18.95 -30.98
CA LEU A 258 23.89 -19.91 -30.35
C LEU A 258 23.30 -21.34 -30.27
N PHE A 259 21.97 -21.45 -30.17
CA PHE A 259 21.28 -22.74 -30.07
C PHE A 259 20.83 -23.30 -31.43
N ARG A 260 21.11 -22.61 -32.54
CA ARG A 260 20.77 -23.10 -33.88
C ARG A 260 21.77 -24.17 -34.34
N PRO A 261 21.31 -25.17 -35.11
CA PRO A 261 22.20 -26.18 -35.68
C PRO A 261 23.05 -25.59 -36.80
N VAL A 262 24.30 -26.04 -36.89
CA VAL A 262 25.26 -25.61 -37.91
C VAL A 262 24.79 -25.94 -39.34
N SER A 263 23.86 -26.88 -39.51
CA SER A 263 23.25 -27.22 -40.80
C SER A 263 22.38 -26.11 -41.40
N GLU A 264 21.92 -25.16 -40.58
CA GLU A 264 21.15 -24.00 -41.04
C GLU A 264 22.04 -22.88 -41.59
N LEU A 265 23.36 -22.95 -41.36
CA LEU A 265 24.30 -22.04 -41.99
C LEU A 265 24.41 -22.39 -43.49
N GLU A 266 24.24 -21.41 -44.37
CA GLU A 266 24.38 -21.55 -45.83
C GLU A 266 25.85 -21.74 -46.26
N LEU A 267 26.45 -22.83 -45.79
CA LEU A 267 27.86 -23.15 -45.99
C LEU A 267 28.08 -23.95 -47.28
N SER A 268 29.26 -23.80 -47.86
CA SER A 268 29.71 -24.71 -48.91
C SER A 268 29.73 -26.17 -48.43
N VAL A 269 29.48 -27.10 -49.37
CA VAL A 269 29.49 -28.56 -49.14
C VAL A 269 30.77 -29.03 -48.45
N ARG A 270 31.90 -28.33 -48.68
CA ARG A 270 33.17 -28.64 -48.02
C ARG A 270 33.16 -28.25 -46.55
N SER A 271 32.69 -27.04 -46.23
CA SER A 271 32.67 -26.50 -44.86
C SER A 271 31.69 -27.28 -43.97
N ALA A 272 30.50 -27.60 -44.47
CA ALA A 272 29.52 -28.44 -43.77
C ALA A 272 30.06 -29.85 -43.43
N ASN A 273 30.67 -30.53 -44.40
CA ASN A 273 31.27 -31.86 -44.19
C ASN A 273 32.45 -31.83 -43.19
N CYS A 274 33.21 -30.72 -43.13
CA CYS A 274 34.29 -30.60 -42.15
C CYS A 274 33.76 -30.42 -40.73
N LEU A 275 32.68 -29.65 -40.55
CA LEU A 275 32.03 -29.42 -39.24
C LEU A 275 31.37 -30.70 -38.72
N GLN A 276 30.71 -31.47 -39.59
CA GLN A 276 30.17 -32.78 -39.25
C GLN A 276 31.27 -33.77 -38.83
N ASN A 277 32.40 -33.82 -39.55
CA ASN A 277 33.55 -34.66 -39.17
C ASN A 277 34.21 -34.23 -37.85
N ALA A 278 34.10 -32.94 -37.49
CA ALA A 278 34.57 -32.40 -36.22
C ALA A 278 33.56 -32.56 -35.07
N LYS A 279 32.41 -33.20 -35.31
CA LYS A 279 31.29 -33.37 -34.37
C LYS A 279 30.77 -32.04 -33.80
N ILE A 280 30.82 -30.95 -34.57
CA ILE A 280 30.28 -29.65 -34.17
C ILE A 280 28.86 -29.57 -34.73
N THR A 281 27.86 -29.56 -33.84
CA THR A 281 26.45 -29.64 -34.23
C THR A 281 25.71 -28.31 -34.04
N LEU A 282 26.09 -27.54 -33.01
CA LEU A 282 25.47 -26.25 -32.69
C LEU A 282 26.42 -25.08 -32.96
N ILE A 283 25.86 -23.92 -33.29
CA ILE A 283 26.64 -22.69 -33.51
C ILE A 283 27.38 -22.28 -32.23
N GLY A 284 26.78 -22.49 -31.06
CA GLY A 284 27.42 -22.24 -29.76
C GLY A 284 28.68 -23.07 -29.51
N GLU A 285 28.79 -24.26 -30.08
CA GLU A 285 30.01 -25.09 -30.01
C GLU A 285 31.09 -24.59 -30.97
N LEU A 286 30.67 -24.08 -32.13
CA LEU A 286 31.56 -23.53 -33.16
C LEU A 286 32.27 -22.26 -32.68
N VAL A 287 31.53 -21.32 -32.07
CA VAL A 287 32.10 -20.04 -31.60
C VAL A 287 33.10 -20.21 -30.45
N GLN A 288 33.04 -21.33 -29.71
CA GLN A 288 34.00 -21.65 -28.66
C GLN A 288 35.34 -22.18 -29.20
N LYS A 289 35.41 -22.61 -30.46
CA LYS A 289 36.65 -23.06 -31.09
C LYS A 289 37.44 -21.87 -31.61
N THR A 290 38.75 -21.91 -31.35
CA THR A 290 39.66 -20.91 -31.89
C THR A 290 39.98 -21.17 -33.36
N GLU A 291 40.36 -20.14 -34.10
CA GLU A 291 40.75 -20.25 -35.52
C GLU A 291 41.89 -21.27 -35.74
N SER A 292 42.80 -21.34 -34.77
CA SER A 292 43.94 -22.26 -34.80
C SER A 292 43.52 -23.72 -34.60
N GLU A 293 42.43 -23.98 -33.88
CA GLU A 293 41.86 -25.32 -33.72
C GLU A 293 41.09 -25.74 -34.96
N MET A 294 40.34 -24.81 -35.55
CA MET A 294 39.60 -25.05 -36.80
C MET A 294 40.55 -25.44 -37.95
N LEU A 295 41.70 -24.77 -38.08
CA LEU A 295 42.71 -25.11 -39.09
C LEU A 295 43.42 -26.46 -38.88
N LYS A 296 43.35 -27.04 -37.68
CA LYS A 296 43.89 -28.38 -37.40
C LYS A 296 42.93 -29.51 -37.79
N THR A 297 41.65 -29.19 -38.02
CA THR A 297 40.67 -30.20 -38.43
C THR A 297 40.96 -30.72 -39.84
N LYS A 298 40.79 -32.04 -40.03
CA LYS A 298 41.16 -32.73 -41.26
C LYS A 298 40.34 -32.17 -42.43
N ASN A 299 41.01 -31.78 -43.52
CA ASN A 299 40.43 -31.20 -44.74
C ASN A 299 39.82 -29.79 -44.59
N PHE A 300 40.07 -29.10 -43.47
CA PHE A 300 39.61 -27.72 -43.25
C PHE A 300 40.63 -26.71 -43.76
N GLY A 301 40.24 -25.90 -44.74
CA GLY A 301 41.13 -24.96 -45.43
C GLY A 301 40.86 -23.50 -45.09
N ARG A 302 41.82 -22.62 -45.42
CA ARG A 302 41.70 -21.15 -45.24
C ARG A 302 40.45 -20.54 -45.90
N LYS A 303 40.00 -21.13 -47.01
CA LYS A 303 38.79 -20.68 -47.73
C LYS A 303 37.51 -20.97 -46.93
N SER A 304 37.43 -22.13 -46.27
CA SER A 304 36.31 -22.51 -45.39
C SER A 304 36.30 -21.71 -44.09
N LEU A 305 37.49 -21.38 -43.55
CA LEU A 305 37.60 -20.52 -42.37
C LEU A 305 37.03 -19.12 -42.63
N ASN A 306 37.40 -18.51 -43.77
CA ASN A 306 36.91 -17.17 -44.13
C ASN A 306 35.40 -17.15 -44.42
N GLU A 307 34.86 -18.23 -44.99
CA GLU A 307 33.42 -18.40 -45.22
C GLU A 307 32.64 -18.43 -43.89
N ILE A 308 33.12 -19.21 -42.91
CA ILE A 308 32.49 -19.29 -41.58
C ILE A 308 32.59 -17.96 -40.84
N LYS A 309 33.74 -17.27 -40.90
CA LYS A 309 33.89 -15.95 -40.26
C LYS A 309 32.90 -14.93 -40.81
N ALA A 310 32.74 -14.85 -42.13
CA ALA A 310 31.82 -13.90 -42.75
C ALA A 310 30.36 -14.11 -42.30
N ILE A 311 29.94 -15.37 -42.17
CA ILE A 311 28.58 -15.73 -41.73
C ILE A 311 28.41 -15.49 -40.22
N LEU A 312 29.41 -15.81 -39.41
CA LEU A 312 29.37 -15.52 -37.97
C LEU A 312 29.36 -14.01 -37.71
N ASP A 313 30.13 -13.22 -38.48
CA ASP A 313 30.16 -11.76 -38.39
C ASP A 313 28.79 -11.16 -38.74
N GLU A 314 28.07 -11.70 -39.74
CA GLU A 314 26.69 -11.29 -40.07
C GLU A 314 25.70 -11.56 -38.92
N MET A 315 25.96 -12.61 -38.13
CA MET A 315 25.17 -12.97 -36.94
C MET A 315 25.66 -12.29 -35.65
N GLY A 316 26.69 -11.44 -35.72
CA GLY A 316 27.29 -10.76 -34.57
C GLY A 316 28.08 -11.69 -33.64
N LEU A 317 28.59 -12.81 -34.16
CA LEU A 317 29.35 -13.84 -33.44
C LEU A 317 30.80 -13.90 -33.95
N SER A 318 31.72 -14.40 -33.12
CA SER A 318 33.13 -14.57 -33.52
C SER A 318 33.72 -15.88 -32.97
N LEU A 319 34.80 -16.36 -33.61
CA LEU A 319 35.51 -17.57 -33.17
C LEU A 319 36.39 -17.28 -31.95
N GLY A 320 36.35 -18.15 -30.94
CA GLY A 320 37.11 -18.03 -29.70
C GLY A 320 36.36 -17.32 -28.55
N MET A 321 35.03 -17.20 -28.65
CA MET A 321 34.17 -16.69 -27.58
C MET A 321 34.13 -17.67 -26.39
N LYS A 322 34.27 -17.17 -25.16
CA LYS A 322 34.13 -17.98 -23.95
C LYS A 322 32.70 -17.89 -23.44
N LEU A 323 31.91 -18.93 -23.69
CA LEU A 323 30.53 -19.02 -23.17
C LEU A 323 30.54 -19.80 -21.85
N ASN A 324 30.39 -19.11 -20.72
CA ASN A 324 30.51 -19.71 -19.39
C ASN A 324 29.30 -20.58 -18.97
N LYS A 325 28.19 -20.58 -19.74
CA LYS A 325 26.95 -21.33 -19.46
C LYS A 325 26.33 -21.96 -20.72
N PHE A 326 27.12 -22.58 -21.60
CA PHE A 326 26.58 -23.35 -22.73
C PHE A 326 26.58 -24.85 -22.41
N PRO A 327 25.47 -25.59 -22.58
CA PRO A 327 25.41 -27.00 -22.22
C PRO A 327 26.39 -27.81 -23.07
N ALA A 328 27.33 -28.50 -22.40
CA ALA A 328 28.23 -29.44 -23.06
C ALA A 328 27.45 -30.73 -23.35
N VAL A 329 26.90 -30.86 -24.55
CA VAL A 329 26.23 -32.11 -24.96
C VAL A 329 27.25 -33.02 -25.62
N HIS A 330 27.86 -33.92 -24.85
CA HIS A 330 28.36 -35.19 -25.38
C HIS A 330 28.61 -36.19 -24.25
N GLU A 331 27.63 -37.03 -23.96
CA GLU A 331 27.82 -38.48 -23.73
C GLU A 331 26.46 -39.18 -23.94
N THR A 332 26.41 -40.07 -24.92
CA THR A 332 25.28 -40.95 -25.24
C THR A 332 25.43 -42.27 -24.49
N GLU A 333 24.32 -42.67 -23.86
CA GLU A 333 23.88 -44.03 -23.50
C GLU A 333 24.57 -44.72 -22.29
N GLU A 334 23.87 -44.79 -21.16
CA GLU A 334 23.08 -45.96 -20.67
C GLU A 334 22.73 -45.75 -19.18
N GLY A 335 21.46 -45.97 -18.77
CA GLY A 335 21.11 -46.19 -17.36
C GLY A 335 19.88 -45.43 -16.85
N GLU A 336 18.79 -46.19 -16.69
CA GLU A 336 17.70 -46.09 -15.71
C GLU A 336 17.23 -44.71 -15.20
N TYR A 337 15.95 -44.42 -15.44
CA TYR A 337 15.17 -43.46 -14.66
C TYR A 337 14.89 -44.06 -13.28
N ASP A 338 15.50 -43.49 -12.24
CA ASP A 338 15.00 -43.62 -10.86
C ASP A 338 14.33 -42.29 -10.47
N GLU A 339 13.00 -42.34 -10.37
CA GLU A 339 12.18 -41.41 -9.59
C GLU A 339 12.33 -41.78 -8.10
N GLU A 340 13.17 -41.08 -7.33
CA GLU A 340 13.03 -40.89 -5.87
C GLU A 340 14.19 -40.04 -5.31
N SER A 341 13.92 -39.31 -4.22
CA SER A 341 14.74 -38.30 -3.51
C SER A 341 14.65 -36.88 -4.11
N TYR A 342 13.95 -35.91 -3.49
CA TYR A 342 14.01 -35.52 -2.09
C TYR A 342 12.62 -35.24 -1.50
N GLU A 343 12.19 -36.12 -0.60
CA GLU A 343 11.34 -35.77 0.54
C GLU A 343 12.23 -35.61 1.78
N GLU A 344 11.92 -34.57 2.55
CA GLU A 344 12.19 -34.32 3.98
C GLU A 344 13.64 -34.17 4.49
N VAL A 345 13.90 -33.07 5.22
CA VAL A 345 13.87 -33.08 6.71
C VAL A 345 13.62 -31.65 7.20
N PHE A 346 12.42 -31.40 7.73
CA PHE A 346 12.17 -30.34 8.71
C PHE A 346 12.72 -30.81 10.07
N PRO A 347 13.58 -30.04 10.76
CA PRO A 347 13.63 -30.10 12.21
C PRO A 347 12.54 -29.16 12.73
N GLY A 348 11.45 -29.76 13.21
CA GLY A 348 10.60 -29.10 14.18
C GLY A 348 11.38 -28.99 15.48
N ASP A 349 11.55 -27.77 15.96
CA ASP A 349 11.60 -27.50 17.39
C ASP A 349 10.69 -26.31 17.66
N ASN A 350 9.74 -26.58 18.55
CA ASN A 350 8.93 -25.59 19.25
C ASN A 350 9.84 -24.53 19.85
N ASP A 351 9.47 -23.27 19.70
CA ASP A 351 9.40 -22.32 20.80
C ASP A 351 8.42 -21.21 20.35
N GLU A 352 7.19 -21.32 20.86
CA GLU A 352 6.22 -20.23 20.88
C GLU A 352 6.78 -19.12 21.78
N GLU A 353 7.22 -18.00 21.20
CA GLU A 353 7.26 -16.72 21.90
C GLU A 353 6.25 -15.78 21.23
N ASP A 354 5.02 -15.86 21.73
CA ASP A 354 4.03 -14.79 21.61
C ASP A 354 4.58 -13.55 22.33
N THR A 355 4.98 -12.53 21.56
CA THR A 355 5.19 -11.18 22.11
C THR A 355 3.96 -10.35 21.83
N VAL A 356 2.97 -10.51 22.70
CA VAL A 356 1.86 -9.57 22.87
C VAL A 356 2.38 -8.39 23.68
N TYR A 357 2.36 -7.19 23.10
CA TYR A 357 2.52 -5.96 23.88
C TYR A 357 1.15 -5.63 24.51
N ASP A 358 0.94 -6.10 25.74
CA ASP A 358 -0.12 -5.61 26.63
C ASP A 358 0.43 -4.41 27.42
N ASP A 359 -0.28 -3.30 27.34
CA ASP A 359 0.06 -2.04 28.00
C ASP A 359 -0.93 -1.86 29.15
N GLU A 360 -0.62 -2.41 30.32
CA GLU A 360 -1.32 -2.09 31.58
C GLU A 360 -0.33 -1.71 32.69
N ASN A 361 -0.56 -0.48 33.18
CA ASN A 361 -0.13 0.14 34.44
C ASN A 361 1.36 0.37 34.71
N ASP A 362 1.71 1.66 34.81
CA ASP A 362 1.99 2.16 36.15
C ASP A 362 1.54 3.60 36.37
N SER A 363 0.71 3.74 37.40
CA SER A 363 0.23 4.98 37.98
C SER A 363 1.03 5.25 39.24
N GLU A 364 1.98 6.20 39.22
CA GLU A 364 2.46 6.85 40.44
C GLU A 364 2.74 8.33 40.14
N ILE A 365 1.76 9.18 40.47
CA ILE A 365 1.95 10.62 40.64
C ILE A 365 2.10 10.85 42.14
N THR A 366 3.31 11.20 42.57
CA THR A 366 3.55 11.73 43.92
C THR A 366 3.19 13.21 43.95
N GLU A 367 2.29 13.55 44.88
CA GLU A 367 1.94 14.90 45.31
C GLU A 367 3.15 15.60 45.94
N GLU A 368 3.49 16.81 45.47
CA GLU A 368 4.08 17.84 46.32
C GLU A 368 3.27 19.13 46.16
N SER A 369 2.74 19.55 47.29
CA SER A 369 1.96 20.75 47.60
C SER A 369 2.81 22.00 47.55
N ASP A 370 2.25 23.12 47.07
CA ASP A 370 2.56 24.47 47.56
C ASP A 370 1.34 25.40 47.33
N THR A 371 0.53 25.53 48.38
CA THR A 371 -0.27 26.72 48.73
C THR A 371 0.66 27.65 49.55
N GLU A 372 0.63 28.98 49.54
CA GLU A 372 -0.48 29.92 49.60
C GLU A 372 0.08 31.37 49.56
N GLU A 373 -0.74 32.29 49.03
CA GLU A 373 -1.03 33.67 49.51
C GLU A 373 0.04 34.79 49.68
N GLU A 374 -0.17 35.84 48.86
CA GLU A 374 -0.51 37.24 49.20
C GLU A 374 0.35 38.16 50.13
N GLU A 375 0.38 39.42 49.67
CA GLU A 375 0.66 40.69 50.38
C GLU A 375 2.08 41.03 50.87
N LYS A 376 2.72 41.99 50.17
CA LYS A 376 3.09 43.30 50.75
C LYS A 376 3.66 44.27 49.71
N LEU A 377 2.81 45.22 49.31
CA LEU A 377 3.21 46.52 48.77
C LEU A 377 3.52 47.44 49.95
N ASP A 378 4.80 47.63 50.27
CA ASP A 378 5.28 48.89 50.86
C ASP A 378 6.80 49.03 50.63
N SER A 379 7.17 49.86 49.66
CA SER A 379 8.49 50.50 49.65
C SER A 379 8.34 51.95 49.20
N LYS A 380 8.17 52.82 50.18
CA LYS A 380 8.62 54.20 50.12
C LYS A 380 10.13 54.24 49.85
N ASP A 381 10.51 54.97 48.83
CA ASP A 381 11.33 56.20 48.89
C ASP A 381 12.29 56.32 47.70
N GLY A 382 12.19 57.45 47.00
CA GLY A 382 13.40 58.18 46.58
C GLY A 382 13.53 58.58 45.11
N TYR A 383 13.40 59.89 44.90
CA TYR A 383 14.07 60.73 43.88
C TYR A 383 13.53 60.70 42.44
N GLU A 384 12.77 61.71 42.01
CA GLU A 384 13.15 63.08 41.59
C GLU A 384 13.65 63.20 40.12
N ARG A 385 12.89 64.03 39.38
CA ARG A 385 13.27 64.96 38.29
C ARG A 385 13.55 64.42 36.88
N GLY A 386 12.86 65.04 35.93
CA GLY A 386 13.14 65.04 34.49
C GLY A 386 11.91 65.41 33.70
#